data_AF-A0A350JJ75-F1
#
_entry.id   AF-A0A350JJ75-F1
#
_cell.length_a   1.000
_cell.length_b   1.000
_cell.length_c   1.000
_cell.angle_alpha   90.00
_cell.angle_beta   90.00
_cell.angle_gamma   90.00
#
_symmetry.space_group_name_H-M   'P 1'
#
loop_
_entity.id
_entity.type
_entity.pdbx_description
1 polymer ?
#
loop_
_entity_poly.entity_id
_entity_poly.type
_entity_poly.pdbx_seq_one_letter_code
_entity_poly.pdbx_strand_id
1 'polypeptide(L)'
;MSDNKNSTSHNSDVLKKIPTVNWLDLEDNRDKFLEDLRYALAECGFLILTNAPGLDDVFQQRAFREARAFFNAPMDFKKAAAIENSPYIRGYSLPTPADSGFGQVIESFQYG
;
A
#
# COMPACT_ATOMS: atom_id res chain seq x y z
N MET A 1 -24.18 26.80 -35.85
CA MET A 1 -23.42 25.74 -35.17
C MET A 1 -23.14 26.22 -33.75
N SER A 2 -23.63 25.51 -32.75
CA SER A 2 -23.40 25.82 -31.33
C SER A 2 -22.30 24.90 -30.83
N ASP A 3 -21.10 25.44 -30.64
CA ASP A 3 -19.96 24.67 -30.10
C ASP A 3 -20.16 24.47 -28.61
N ASN A 4 -20.57 23.25 -28.26
CA ASN A 4 -20.78 22.80 -26.89
C ASN A 4 -19.41 22.53 -26.25
N LYS A 5 -18.86 23.51 -25.54
CA LYS A 5 -17.64 23.32 -24.74
C LYS A 5 -17.99 22.48 -23.50
N ASN A 6 -17.77 21.17 -23.60
CA ASN A 6 -17.67 20.29 -22.43
C ASN A 6 -16.47 20.74 -21.59
N SER A 7 -16.71 21.64 -20.63
CA SER A 7 -15.74 21.96 -19.60
C SER A 7 -15.77 20.87 -18.54
N THR A 8 -14.97 19.83 -18.72
CA THR A 8 -14.57 18.94 -17.63
C THR A 8 -13.63 19.73 -16.72
N SER A 9 -14.21 20.58 -15.89
CA SER A 9 -13.52 21.20 -14.76
C SER A 9 -13.21 20.09 -13.78
N HIS A 10 -12.08 19.41 -13.97
CA HIS A 10 -11.55 18.51 -12.95
C HIS A 10 -11.28 19.36 -11.71
N ASN A 11 -12.17 19.20 -10.74
CA ASN A 11 -12.23 19.94 -9.49
C ASN A 11 -11.03 19.52 -8.63
N SER A 12 -9.85 20.08 -8.92
CA SER A 12 -8.59 19.82 -8.22
C SER A 12 -8.63 20.22 -6.74
N ASP A 13 -9.66 20.95 -6.32
CA ASP A 13 -9.90 21.38 -4.94
C ASP A 13 -10.49 20.27 -4.04
N VAL A 14 -10.96 19.15 -4.61
CA VAL A 14 -11.66 18.09 -3.86
C VAL A 14 -10.70 17.20 -3.04
N LEU A 15 -9.42 17.12 -3.39
CA LEU A 15 -8.44 16.25 -2.72
C LEU A 15 -7.64 16.97 -1.61
N LYS A 16 -8.29 17.76 -0.77
CA LYS A 16 -7.61 18.36 0.40
C LYS A 16 -7.33 17.36 1.53
N LYS A 17 -7.93 16.16 1.49
CA LYS A 17 -7.76 15.10 2.49
C LYS A 17 -7.72 13.74 1.81
N ILE A 18 -6.87 12.85 2.32
CA ILE A 18 -6.84 11.46 1.88
C ILE A 18 -8.18 10.79 2.26
N PRO A 19 -8.89 10.13 1.33
CA PRO A 19 -10.11 9.41 1.63
C PRO A 19 -9.87 8.41 2.77
N THR A 20 -10.71 8.47 3.81
CA THR A 20 -10.61 7.58 4.97
C THR A 20 -11.92 6.80 5.09
N VAL A 21 -11.83 5.47 5.11
CA VAL A 21 -12.96 4.56 5.25
C VAL A 21 -12.83 3.85 6.59
N ASN A 22 -13.91 3.82 7.37
CA ASN A 22 -13.94 3.14 8.65
C ASN A 22 -14.52 1.73 8.49
N TRP A 23 -13.74 0.70 8.82
CA TRP A 23 -14.19 -0.70 8.72
C TRP A 23 -15.43 -0.99 9.57
N LEU A 24 -15.58 -0.36 10.74
CA LEU A 24 -16.72 -0.61 11.64
C LEU A 24 -18.06 -0.19 11.01
N ASP A 25 -18.04 0.76 10.08
CA ASP A 25 -19.23 1.19 9.34
C ASP A 25 -19.82 0.04 8.49
N LEU A 26 -19.06 -1.03 8.20
CA LEU A 26 -19.58 -2.19 7.47
C LEU A 26 -20.80 -2.82 8.17
N GLU A 27 -20.77 -2.86 9.50
CA GLU A 27 -21.86 -3.38 10.34
C GLU A 27 -22.79 -2.26 10.81
N ASP A 28 -22.23 -1.11 11.22
CA ASP A 28 -23.00 0.00 11.81
C ASP A 28 -23.81 0.81 10.78
N ASN A 29 -23.25 0.99 9.57
CA ASN A 29 -23.85 1.78 8.50
C ASN A 29 -23.30 1.39 7.12
N ARG A 30 -23.74 0.22 6.64
CA ARG A 30 -23.23 -0.42 5.42
C ARG A 30 -23.31 0.47 4.18
N ASP A 31 -24.36 1.26 4.03
CA ASP A 31 -24.55 2.11 2.85
C ASP A 31 -23.47 3.20 2.78
N LYS A 32 -23.19 3.85 3.92
CA LYS A 32 -22.09 4.81 4.05
C LYS A 32 -20.74 4.14 3.75
N PHE A 33 -20.48 2.96 4.32
CA PHE A 33 -19.23 2.23 4.08
C PHE A 33 -18.99 1.98 2.58
N LEU A 34 -20.02 1.52 1.86
CA LEU A 34 -19.93 1.24 0.43
C LEU A 34 -19.80 2.52 -0.42
N GLU A 35 -20.48 3.60 -0.03
CA GLU A 35 -20.35 4.90 -0.71
C GLU A 35 -18.93 5.47 -0.58
N ASP A 36 -18.40 5.49 0.64
CA ASP A 36 -17.04 5.96 0.92
C ASP A 36 -15.99 5.10 0.21
N LEU A 37 -16.16 3.78 0.23
CA LEU A 37 -15.27 2.84 -0.45
C LEU A 37 -15.30 3.03 -1.97
N ARG A 38 -16.49 3.20 -2.57
CA ARG A 38 -16.65 3.48 -4.00
C ARG A 38 -15.96 4.79 -4.37
N TYR A 39 -16.22 5.86 -3.62
CA TYR A 39 -15.60 7.15 -3.87
C TYR A 39 -14.07 7.07 -3.81
N ALA A 40 -13.53 6.42 -2.76
CA ALA A 40 -12.10 6.33 -2.58
C ALA A 40 -11.41 5.49 -3.66
N LEU A 41 -12.00 4.37 -4.08
CA LEU A 41 -11.40 3.49 -5.08
C LEU A 41 -11.64 3.96 -6.52
N ALA A 42 -12.85 4.40 -6.86
CA ALA A 42 -13.23 4.74 -8.24
C ALA A 42 -12.81 6.17 -8.63
N GLU A 43 -12.93 7.13 -7.71
CA GLU A 43 -12.64 8.54 -8.01
C GLU A 43 -11.23 8.95 -7.58
N CYS A 44 -10.73 8.43 -6.45
CA CYS A 44 -9.42 8.81 -5.91
C CYS A 44 -8.30 7.80 -6.24
N GLY A 45 -8.62 6.51 -6.32
CA GLY A 45 -7.67 5.41 -6.55
C GLY A 45 -6.92 4.91 -5.31
N PHE A 46 -7.20 5.45 -4.11
CA PHE A 46 -6.55 5.05 -2.85
C PHE A 46 -7.38 5.48 -1.62
N LEU A 47 -7.12 4.85 -0.46
CA LEU A 47 -7.72 5.20 0.82
C LEU A 47 -6.81 4.91 2.02
N ILE A 48 -7.17 5.47 3.18
CA ILE A 48 -6.81 4.95 4.50
C ILE A 48 -7.98 4.13 5.03
N LEU A 49 -7.75 2.85 5.36
CA LEU A 49 -8.73 2.01 6.02
C LEU A 49 -8.47 2.00 7.53
N THR A 50 -9.39 2.52 8.33
CA THR A 50 -9.28 2.52 9.79
C THR A 50 -10.06 1.35 10.41
N ASN A 51 -9.63 0.94 11.60
CA ASN A 51 -10.28 -0.12 12.40
C ASN A 51 -10.39 -1.49 11.68
N ALA A 52 -9.53 -1.74 10.69
CA ALA A 52 -9.47 -3.03 10.02
C ALA A 52 -9.08 -4.14 11.01
N PRO A 53 -9.79 -5.28 11.03
CA PRO A 53 -9.51 -6.36 11.96
C PRO A 53 -8.15 -6.99 11.67
N GLY A 54 -7.40 -7.31 12.73
CA GLY A 54 -6.08 -7.95 12.62
C GLY A 54 -4.93 -7.02 12.24
N LEU A 55 -5.20 -5.72 12.08
CA LEU A 55 -4.19 -4.68 11.84
C LEU A 55 -4.21 -3.63 12.96
N ASP A 56 -4.45 -4.05 14.20
CA ASP A 56 -4.33 -3.16 15.35
C ASP A 56 -2.86 -2.71 15.56
N ASP A 57 -2.67 -1.65 16.35
CA ASP A 57 -1.34 -1.08 16.58
C ASP A 57 -0.35 -2.11 17.15
N VAL A 58 -0.78 -3.00 18.06
CA VAL A 58 0.12 -4.00 18.65
C VAL A 58 0.63 -4.96 17.58
N PHE A 59 -0.25 -5.43 16.70
CA PHE A 59 0.14 -6.25 15.56
C PHE A 59 1.10 -5.50 14.63
N GLN A 60 0.76 -4.27 14.23
CA GLN A 60 1.59 -3.47 13.32
C GLN A 60 2.99 -3.21 13.88
N GLN A 61 3.09 -2.80 15.15
CA GLN A 61 4.38 -2.55 15.81
C GLN A 61 5.24 -3.82 15.87
N ARG A 62 4.64 -4.97 16.16
CA ARG A 62 5.33 -6.26 16.15
C ARG A 62 5.82 -6.59 14.74
N ALA A 63 4.97 -6.50 13.72
CA ALA A 63 5.35 -6.79 12.34
C ALA A 63 6.52 -5.92 11.88
N PHE A 64 6.48 -4.61 12.17
CA PHE A 64 7.58 -3.71 11.84
C PHE A 64 8.86 -4.00 12.62
N ARG A 65 8.77 -4.44 13.89
CA ARG A 65 9.94 -4.85 14.67
C ARG A 65 10.62 -6.05 14.03
N GLU A 66 9.88 -7.08 13.65
CA GLU A 66 10.44 -8.27 12.99
C GLU A 66 11.07 -7.92 11.63
N ALA A 67 10.39 -7.08 10.83
CA ALA A 67 10.94 -6.60 9.55
C ALA A 67 12.26 -5.84 9.74
N ARG A 68 12.31 -4.89 10.69
CA ARG A 68 13.54 -4.16 11.02
C ARG A 68 14.65 -5.07 11.52
N ALA A 69 14.32 -6.05 12.36
CA ALA A 69 15.30 -7.02 12.87
C ALA A 69 15.93 -7.82 11.73
N PHE A 70 15.12 -8.27 10.75
CA PHE A 70 15.63 -8.96 9.57
C PHE A 70 16.56 -8.08 8.73
N PHE A 71 16.14 -6.85 8.39
CA PHE A 71 16.93 -5.97 7.52
C PHE A 71 18.22 -5.45 8.16
N ASN A 72 18.25 -5.34 9.50
CA ASN A 72 19.46 -5.02 10.27
C ASN A 72 20.40 -6.21 10.49
N ALA A 73 20.00 -7.43 10.10
CA ALA A 73 20.84 -8.61 10.25
C ALA A 73 22.04 -8.61 9.28
N PRO A 74 23.12 -9.37 9.58
CA PRO A 74 24.26 -9.51 8.68
C PRO A 74 23.86 -9.95 7.28
N MET A 75 24.59 -9.49 6.26
CA MET A 75 24.28 -9.77 4.85
C MET A 75 24.18 -11.28 4.56
N ASP A 76 25.07 -12.10 5.12
CA ASP A 76 25.05 -13.55 4.90
C ASP A 76 23.77 -14.21 5.43
N PHE A 77 23.25 -13.70 6.55
CA PHE A 77 21.96 -14.13 7.09
C PHE A 77 20.80 -13.78 6.13
N LYS A 78 20.78 -12.54 5.61
CA LYS A 78 19.76 -12.12 4.64
C LYS A 78 19.84 -12.92 3.32
N LYS A 79 21.06 -13.19 2.83
CA LYS A 79 21.31 -13.99 1.63
C LYS A 79 20.89 -15.45 1.78
N ALA A 80 20.91 -16.02 2.99
CA ALA A 80 20.39 -17.36 3.21
C ALA A 80 18.90 -17.46 2.82
N ALA A 81 18.14 -16.36 2.99
CA ALA A 81 16.74 -16.26 2.62
C ALA A 81 16.52 -15.62 1.23
N ALA A 82 17.54 -15.57 0.36
CA ALA A 82 17.42 -14.96 -0.97
C ALA A 82 16.36 -15.64 -1.84
N ILE A 83 15.73 -14.86 -2.73
CA ILE A 83 14.77 -15.40 -3.71
C ILE A 83 15.40 -16.50 -4.57
N GLU A 84 16.69 -16.37 -4.89
CA GLU A 84 17.46 -17.36 -5.65
C GLU A 84 17.52 -18.75 -4.98
N ASN A 85 17.33 -18.83 -3.65
CA ASN A 85 17.33 -20.07 -2.89
C ASN A 85 15.93 -20.70 -2.77
N SER A 86 14.92 -20.09 -3.36
CA SER A 86 13.51 -20.51 -3.27
C SER A 86 13.00 -20.98 -4.64
N PRO A 87 12.22 -22.07 -4.71
CA PRO A 87 11.53 -22.47 -5.94
C PRO A 87 10.34 -21.54 -6.30
N TYR A 88 10.02 -20.57 -5.44
CA TYR A 88 8.94 -19.60 -5.60
C TYR A 88 9.50 -18.17 -5.61
N ILE A 89 8.73 -17.21 -6.14
CA ILE A 89 9.00 -15.77 -6.06
C ILE A 89 8.74 -15.26 -4.63
N ARG A 90 9.61 -15.69 -3.71
CA ARG A 90 9.56 -15.43 -2.26
C ARG A 90 10.99 -15.35 -1.74
N GLY A 91 11.24 -14.41 -0.84
CA GLY A 91 12.53 -14.23 -0.17
C GLY A 91 13.11 -12.83 -0.33
N TYR A 92 14.37 -12.71 0.08
CA TYR A 92 15.15 -11.48 0.06
C TYR A 92 15.67 -11.14 -1.35
N SER A 93 15.54 -9.87 -1.73
CA SER A 93 16.15 -9.30 -2.94
C SER A 93 17.07 -8.14 -2.58
N LEU A 94 18.24 -8.14 -3.23
CA LEU A 94 19.23 -7.06 -3.13
C LEU A 94 18.68 -5.74 -3.71
N PRO A 95 19.28 -4.59 -3.31
CA PRO A 95 18.98 -3.31 -3.93
C PRO A 95 19.09 -3.35 -5.45
N THR A 96 18.16 -2.70 -6.13
CA THR A 96 18.27 -2.48 -7.57
C THR A 96 19.38 -1.45 -7.84
N PRO A 97 20.28 -1.69 -8.81
CA PRO A 97 21.25 -0.69 -9.24
C PRO A 97 20.59 0.63 -9.62
N ALA A 98 21.23 1.74 -9.24
CA ALA A 98 20.71 3.10 -9.40
C ALA A 98 20.60 3.55 -10.88
N ASP A 99 21.23 2.83 -11.80
CA ASP A 99 21.27 3.07 -13.24
C ASP A 99 20.19 2.31 -14.04
N SER A 100 19.29 1.60 -13.35
CA SER A 100 18.24 0.80 -14.00
C SER A 100 17.15 1.63 -14.70
N GLY A 101 17.08 2.95 -14.48
CA GLY A 101 16.01 3.81 -15.00
C GLY A 101 14.64 3.61 -14.31
N PHE A 102 14.58 2.75 -13.30
CA PHE A 102 13.41 2.51 -12.45
C PHE A 102 13.66 3.01 -11.02
N GLY A 103 12.59 3.12 -10.22
CA GLY A 103 12.69 3.54 -8.83
C GLY A 103 13.65 2.65 -8.03
N GLN A 104 14.54 3.27 -7.26
CA GLN A 104 15.55 2.56 -6.49
C GLN A 104 14.90 1.80 -5.32
N VAL A 105 14.93 0.47 -5.35
CA VAL A 105 14.61 -0.37 -4.20
C VAL A 105 15.90 -0.56 -3.40
N ILE A 106 15.90 -0.20 -2.12
CA ILE A 106 17.07 -0.36 -1.24
C ILE A 106 17.27 -1.82 -0.86
N GLU A 107 16.19 -2.53 -0.54
CA GLU A 107 16.12 -3.99 -0.40
C GLU A 107 14.64 -4.39 -0.23
N SER A 108 14.31 -5.65 -0.48
CA SER A 108 12.95 -6.14 -0.25
C SER A 108 12.92 -7.59 0.22
N PHE A 109 11.82 -7.97 0.89
CA PHE A 109 11.50 -9.35 1.20
C PHE A 109 10.08 -9.64 0.72
N GLN A 110 9.92 -10.65 -0.12
CA GLN A 110 8.64 -11.04 -0.70
C GLN A 110 8.12 -12.29 0.00
N TYR A 111 6.84 -12.29 0.39
CA TYR A 111 6.20 -13.46 0.99
C TYR A 111 5.47 -14.35 -0.03
N GLY A 112 5.43 -14.00 -1.32
CA GLY A 112 4.75 -14.79 -2.37
C GLY A 112 3.23 -14.72 -2.33
#